data_AF-A0A944QTW0-F1
#
_entry.id   AF-A0A944QTW0-F1
#
_cell.length_a   1.000
_cell.length_b   1.000
_cell.length_c   1.000
_cell.angle_alpha   90.00
_cell.angle_beta   90.00
_cell.angle_gamma   90.00
#
_symmetry.space_group_name_H-M   'P 1'
#
loop_
_entity.id
_entity.type
_entity.pdbx_description
1 polymer ?
#
loop_
_entity_poly.entity_id
_entity_poly.type
_entity_poly.pdbx_seq_one_letter_code
_entity_poly.pdbx_strand_id
1 'polypeptide(L)'
;MTKKKGPECPNQYSYSDSSADQRQRLLNALREGPKSTIWLRRELDIMMPAARVHELRHGQGFNIQTHRCYVHTESGNEHSVAEYVLMPGKWRGVTHD
;
A
#
# COMPACT_ATOMS: atom_id res chain seq x y z
N MET A 1 30.28 9.52 28.98
CA MET A 1 28.82 9.28 28.84
C MET A 1 28.60 8.12 27.87
N THR A 2 28.49 6.90 28.39
CA THR A 2 28.21 5.70 27.60
C THR A 2 26.70 5.63 27.32
N LYS A 3 26.30 5.74 26.05
CA LYS A 3 24.91 5.53 25.63
C LYS A 3 24.54 4.08 25.96
N LYS A 4 23.63 3.88 26.93
CA LYS A 4 23.03 2.58 27.16
C LYS A 4 22.13 2.26 25.97
N LYS A 5 22.45 1.16 25.26
CA LYS A 5 21.60 0.58 24.22
C LYS A 5 20.29 0.19 24.91
N GLY A 6 19.18 0.81 24.50
CA GLY A 6 17.86 0.47 25.01
C GLY A 6 17.49 -0.98 24.67
N PRO A 7 16.42 -1.53 25.28
CA PRO A 7 15.99 -2.89 24.98
C PRO A 7 15.73 -3.02 23.48
N GLU A 8 16.42 -3.95 22.83
CA GLU A 8 16.24 -4.24 21.41
C GLU A 8 14.93 -5.01 21.23
N CYS A 9 13.97 -4.38 20.56
CA CYS A 9 12.76 -5.06 20.12
C CYS A 9 13.20 -6.22 19.22
N PRO A 10 12.80 -7.48 19.50
CA PRO A 10 13.19 -8.59 18.65
C PRO A 10 12.63 -8.34 17.26
N ASN A 11 13.53 -8.15 16.29
CA ASN A 11 13.16 -7.97 14.88
C ASN A 11 12.70 -9.32 14.32
N GLN A 12 11.47 -9.72 14.64
CA GLN A 12 10.84 -10.95 14.15
C GLN A 12 10.18 -10.78 12.78
N TYR A 13 10.30 -9.61 12.15
CA TYR A 13 9.77 -9.37 10.81
C TYR A 13 10.73 -9.92 9.76
N SER A 14 10.33 -11.02 9.11
CA SER A 14 11.04 -11.60 7.97
C SER A 14 10.97 -10.76 6.69
N TYR A 15 10.25 -9.63 6.74
CA TYR A 15 10.08 -8.72 5.61
C TYR A 15 11.05 -7.55 5.70
N SER A 16 11.72 -7.27 4.58
CA SER A 16 12.48 -6.04 4.40
C SER A 16 11.54 -4.84 4.25
N ASP A 17 11.84 -3.77 5.00
CA ASP A 17 11.14 -2.48 4.97
C ASP A 17 11.64 -1.52 3.89
N SER A 18 12.50 -2.00 2.99
CA SER A 18 12.90 -1.20 1.84
C SER A 18 11.69 -0.76 1.01
N SER A 19 11.71 0.49 0.55
CA SER A 19 10.66 1.01 -0.34
C SER A 19 10.48 0.14 -1.59
N ALA A 20 11.56 -0.47 -2.09
CA ALA A 20 11.52 -1.35 -3.25
C ALA A 20 10.72 -2.63 -2.96
N ASP A 21 10.96 -3.25 -1.81
CA ASP A 21 10.28 -4.49 -1.43
C ASP A 21 8.79 -4.25 -1.14
N GLN A 22 8.47 -3.11 -0.51
CA GLN A 22 7.07 -2.71 -0.31
C GLN A 22 6.35 -2.45 -1.64
N ARG A 23 7.01 -1.80 -2.63
CA ARG A 23 6.44 -1.64 -3.98
C ARG A 23 6.20 -2.98 -4.66
N GLN A 24 7.17 -3.89 -4.57
CA GLN A 24 7.06 -5.21 -5.20
C GLN A 24 5.93 -6.04 -4.58
N ARG A 25 5.81 -6.05 -3.25
CA ARG A 25 4.72 -6.72 -2.53
C ARG A 25 3.36 -6.15 -2.92
N LEU A 26 3.22 -4.83 -2.93
CA LEU A 26 2.00 -4.15 -3.35
C LEU A 26 1.63 -4.55 -4.79
N LEU A 27 2.58 -4.46 -5.72
CA LEU A 27 2.34 -4.80 -7.13
C LEU A 27 1.91 -6.26 -7.30
N ASN A 28 2.56 -7.20 -6.61
CA ASN A 28 2.19 -8.60 -6.65
C ASN A 28 0.76 -8.81 -6.13
N ALA A 29 0.40 -8.20 -5.00
CA ALA A 29 -0.96 -8.30 -4.46
C ALA A 29 -2.01 -7.70 -5.41
N LEU A 30 -1.70 -6.63 -6.13
CA LEU A 30 -2.61 -6.05 -7.12
C LEU A 30 -2.75 -6.89 -8.40
N ARG A 31 -1.79 -7.76 -8.71
CA ARG A 31 -1.93 -8.74 -9.80
C ARG A 31 -2.93 -9.85 -9.46
N GLU A 32 -3.12 -10.14 -8.18
CA GLU A 32 -4.12 -11.10 -7.69
C GLU A 32 -5.53 -10.51 -7.63
N GLY A 33 -5.65 -9.18 -7.54
CA GLY A 33 -6.93 -8.48 -7.59
C GLY A 33 -6.92 -7.14 -6.86
N PRO A 34 -8.07 -6.44 -6.84
CA PRO A 34 -8.23 -5.18 -6.12
C PRO A 34 -7.87 -5.29 -4.64
N LYS A 35 -7.14 -4.31 -4.09
CA LYS A 35 -6.80 -4.25 -2.66
C LYS A 35 -7.12 -2.88 -2.08
N SER A 36 -7.78 -2.88 -0.92
CA SER A 36 -8.07 -1.66 -0.18
C SER A 36 -6.85 -1.18 0.60
N THR A 37 -6.82 0.12 0.90
CA THR A 37 -5.78 0.73 1.73
C THR A 37 -5.67 0.07 3.11
N ILE A 38 -6.80 -0.37 3.68
CA ILE A 38 -6.82 -1.07 4.97
C ILE A 38 -6.18 -2.45 4.83
N TRP A 39 -6.54 -3.20 3.79
CA TRP A 39 -5.97 -4.53 3.54
C TRP A 39 -4.45 -4.44 3.34
N LEU A 40 -3.97 -3.48 2.55
CA LEU A 40 -2.54 -3.28 2.31
C LEU A 40 -1.75 -2.93 3.59
N ARG A 41 -2.36 -2.18 4.52
CA ARG A 41 -1.76 -1.87 5.82
C ARG A 41 -1.72 -3.09 6.73
N ARG A 42 -2.81 -3.85 6.79
CA ARG A 42 -2.97 -5.00 7.70
C ARG A 42 -2.18 -6.22 7.25
N GLU A 43 -2.26 -6.57 5.96
CA GLU A 43 -1.72 -7.83 5.45
C GLU A 43 -0.31 -7.71 4.89
N LEU A 44 0.05 -6.55 4.32
CA LEU A 44 1.38 -6.35 3.72
C LEU A 44 2.32 -5.48 4.57
N ASP A 45 1.84 -4.99 5.71
CA ASP A 45 2.56 -4.08 6.60
C ASP A 45 3.09 -2.82 5.89
N ILE A 46 2.31 -2.31 4.92
CA ILE A 46 2.68 -1.08 4.19
C ILE A 46 2.03 0.12 4.88
N MET A 47 2.82 0.85 5.66
CA MET A 47 2.32 2.01 6.43
C MET A 47 1.87 3.19 5.54
N MET A 48 2.40 3.34 4.32
CA MET A 48 2.00 4.40 3.39
C MET A 48 1.64 3.86 1.99
N PRO A 49 0.49 3.16 1.83
CA PRO A 49 0.14 2.55 0.54
C PRO A 49 0.03 3.56 -0.61
N ALA A 50 -0.54 4.75 -0.33
CA ALA A 50 -0.69 5.80 -1.33
C ALA A 50 0.66 6.28 -1.91
N ALA A 51 1.70 6.36 -1.09
CA ALA A 51 3.04 6.73 -1.54
C ALA A 51 3.63 5.65 -2.45
N ARG A 52 3.48 4.37 -2.08
CA ARG A 52 3.93 3.23 -2.90
C ARG A 52 3.19 3.16 -4.25
N VAL A 53 1.88 3.42 -4.25
CA VAL A 53 1.08 3.51 -5.49
C VAL A 53 1.54 4.68 -6.35
N HIS A 54 1.81 5.85 -5.76
CA HIS A 54 2.35 7.00 -6.50
C HIS A 54 3.69 6.67 -7.17
N GLU A 55 4.61 6.05 -6.44
CA GLU A 55 5.90 5.61 -6.99
C GLU A 55 5.73 4.60 -8.15
N LEU A 56 4.81 3.64 -8.03
CA LEU A 56 4.53 2.66 -9.08
C LEU A 56 3.91 3.30 -10.33
N ARG A 57 3.01 4.28 -10.15
CA ARG A 57 2.38 5.04 -11.24
C ARG A 57 3.39 5.91 -11.99
N HIS A 58 4.10 6.76 -11.26
CA HIS A 58 4.89 7.84 -11.84
C HIS A 58 6.34 7.44 -12.09
N GLY A 59 6.91 6.57 -11.25
CA GLY A 59 8.27 6.07 -11.41
C GLY A 59 8.37 4.86 -12.34
N GLN A 60 7.36 3.98 -12.32
CA GLN A 60 7.41 2.71 -13.08
C GLN A 60 6.32 2.58 -14.16
N GLY A 61 5.35 3.50 -14.20
CA GLY A 61 4.34 3.57 -15.25
C GLY A 61 3.18 2.57 -15.10
N PHE A 62 3.01 1.91 -13.95
CA PHE A 62 1.93 0.95 -13.75
C PHE A 62 0.57 1.63 -13.72
N ASN A 63 -0.36 1.16 -14.56
CA ASN A 63 -1.73 1.67 -14.61
C ASN A 63 -2.56 1.20 -13.40
N ILE A 64 -2.32 1.80 -12.24
CA ILE A 64 -3.08 1.51 -11.02
C ILE A 64 -4.19 2.55 -10.92
N GLN A 65 -5.45 2.15 -10.95
CA GLN A 65 -6.60 3.02 -10.69
C GLN A 65 -6.95 3.07 -9.21
N THR A 66 -7.62 4.14 -8.77
CA THR A 66 -8.12 4.27 -7.40
C THR A 66 -9.63 4.49 -7.43
N HIS A 67 -10.36 3.58 -6.78
CA HIS A 67 -11.79 3.71 -6.53
C HIS A 67 -12.02 4.03 -5.05
N ARG A 68 -13.15 4.67 -4.75
CA ARG A 68 -13.60 4.88 -3.37
C ARG A 68 -14.59 3.78 -3.02
N CYS A 69 -14.31 3.05 -1.96
CA CYS A 69 -15.20 2.02 -1.41
C CYS A 69 -15.57 2.38 0.02
N TYR A 70 -16.81 2.09 0.42
CA TYR A 70 -17.27 2.30 1.78
C TYR A 70 -17.08 1.01 2.57
N VAL A 71 -16.46 1.12 3.74
CA VAL A 71 -16.24 0.01 4.66
C VAL A 71 -16.76 0.38 6.03
N HIS A 72 -17.40 -0.59 6.68
CA HIS A 72 -17.76 -0.43 8.08
C HIS A 72 -16.51 -0.59 8.95
N THR A 73 -16.25 0.42 9.77
CA THR A 73 -15.22 0.36 10.80
C THR A 73 -15.69 -0.53 11.95
N GLU A 74 -14.74 -1.04 12.74
CA GLU A 74 -15.04 -1.84 13.94
C GLU A 74 -15.84 -1.05 14.99
N SER A 75 -15.84 0.29 14.90
CA SER A 75 -16.67 1.19 15.72
C SER A 75 -18.10 1.37 15.19
N GLY A 76 -18.51 0.66 14.14
CA GLY A 76 -19.85 0.71 13.55
C GLY A 76 -20.08 1.88 12.58
N ASN A 77 -19.11 2.77 12.40
CA ASN A 77 -19.22 3.90 11.46
C ASN A 77 -18.81 3.50 10.05
N GLU A 78 -19.46 4.07 9.04
CA GLU A 78 -19.05 3.94 7.65
C GLU A 78 -17.88 4.87 7.33
N HIS A 79 -16.82 4.31 6.74
CA HIS A 79 -15.64 5.07 6.32
C HIS A 79 -15.33 4.80 4.85
N SER A 80 -15.04 5.86 4.11
CA SER A 80 -14.61 5.73 2.72
C SER A 80 -13.11 5.44 2.66
N VAL A 81 -12.73 4.35 2.01
CA VAL A 81 -11.33 3.97 1.77
C VAL A 81 -11.00 3.95 0.29
N ALA A 82 -9.73 4.12 -0.03
CA ALA A 82 -9.24 3.90 -1.39
C ALA A 82 -9.04 2.40 -1.63
N GLU A 83 -9.57 1.93 -2.75
CA GLU A 83 -9.31 0.62 -3.34
C GLU A 83 -8.48 0.79 -4.61
N TYR A 84 -7.39 0.03 -4.70
CA TYR A 84 -6.46 0.10 -5.82
C TYR A 84 -6.67 -1.10 -6.74
N VAL A 85 -6.71 -0.83 -8.05
CA VAL A 85 -6.93 -1.84 -9.09
C VAL A 85 -5.82 -1.72 -10.12
N LEU A 86 -5.13 -2.83 -10.42
CA LEU A 86 -4.16 -2.86 -11.51
C LEU A 86 -4.87 -3.10 -12.84
N MET A 87 -4.78 -2.12 -13.73
CA MET A 87 -5.34 -2.17 -15.08
C MET A 87 -4.23 -2.49 -16.09
N PRO A 88 -4.57 -3.06 -17.26
CA PRO A 88 -3.62 -3.18 -18.36
C PRO A 88 -3.17 -1.79 -18.87
N GLY A 89 -1.99 -1.75 -19.48
CA GLY A 89 -1.41 -0.54 -20.07
C GLY A 89 -0.57 0.30 -19.11
N LYS A 90 -0.24 1.53 -19.53
CA LYS A 90 0.54 2.49 -18.74
C LYS A 90 -0.36 3.51 -18.06
N TRP A 91 0.05 3.95 -16.87
CA TRP A 91 -0.59 5.06 -16.18
C TRP A 91 -0.60 6.31 -17.06
N ARG A 92 -1.77 6.91 -17.28
CA ARG A 92 -1.95 8.14 -18.06
C ARG A 92 -2.43 9.33 -17.21
N GLY A 93 -2.52 9.15 -15.89
CA GLY A 93 -3.17 10.12 -15.01
C GLY A 93 -4.66 9.82 -14.84
N VAL A 94 -5.32 10.59 -13.98
CA VAL A 94 -6.76 10.51 -13.77
C VAL A 94 -7.45 11.21 -14.95
N THR A 95 -7.95 10.43 -15.91
CA THR A 95 -8.84 10.95 -16.95
C THR A 95 -10.19 11.24 -16.29
N HIS A 96 -10.53 12.51 -16.17
CA HIS A 96 -11.90 12.92 -15.88
C HIS A 96 -12.59 12.94 -17.25
N ASP A 97 -13.39 11.91 -17.52
CA ASP A 97 -14.38 11.92 -18.61
C ASP A 97 -15.61 12.74 -18.15
#